data_AF-A0A447TCX6-F1
#
_entry.id   AF-A0A447TCX6-F1
#
_cell.length_a   1.000
_cell.length_b   1.000
_cell.length_c   1.000
_cell.angle_alpha   90.00
_cell.angle_beta   90.00
_cell.angle_gamma   90.00
#
_symmetry.space_group_name_H-M   'P 1'
#
loop_
_entity.id
_entity.type
_entity.pdbx_description
1 polymer ?
#
loop_
_entity_poly.entity_id
_entity_poly.type
_entity_poly.pdbx_seq_one_letter_code
_entity_poly.pdbx_strand_id
1 'polypeptide(L)' 'MAARLRRHGQLIEETDPLGHKTKYAYNEQGLPVAITDAKGGAKKIAYRPDGLLESYTDCSGSATQWQYDERGRRC' A
#
# COMPACT_ATOMS: atom_id res chain seq x y z
N MET A 1 2.77 7.28 20.47
CA MET A 1 2.72 7.05 19.02
C MET A 1 4.09 7.35 18.46
N ALA A 2 4.69 6.43 17.70
CA ALA A 2 5.99 6.60 17.08
C ALA A 2 5.87 6.34 15.58
N ALA A 3 6.19 7.34 14.76
CA ALA A 3 6.13 7.26 13.31
C ALA A 3 7.56 7.33 12.75
N ARG A 4 7.88 6.42 11.84
CA ARG A 4 9.14 6.37 11.11
C ARG A 4 8.88 6.77 9.67
N LEU A 5 9.58 7.82 9.25
CA LEU A 5 9.50 8.36 7.89
C LEU A 5 10.76 7.97 7.11
N ARG A 6 10.63 7.76 5.80
CA ARG A 6 11.79 7.65 4.88
C ARG A 6 12.28 9.02 4.46
N ARG A 7 13.42 9.05 3.74
CA ARG A 7 14.09 10.27 3.23
C ARG A 7 13.19 11.24 2.45
N HIS A 8 12.08 10.76 1.89
CA HIS A 8 11.10 11.57 1.16
C HIS A 8 9.90 12.03 2.01
N GLY A 9 9.95 11.88 3.34
CA GLY A 9 8.85 12.28 4.23
C GLY A 9 7.64 11.33 4.20
N GLN A 10 7.83 10.08 3.76
CA GLN A 10 6.76 9.09 3.66
C GLN A 10 6.84 8.07 4.80
N LEU A 11 5.69 7.77 5.42
CA LEU A 11 5.56 6.98 6.63
C LEU A 11 5.80 5.49 6.38
N ILE A 12 6.98 4.96 6.68
CA ILE A 12 7.32 3.55 6.43
C ILE A 12 6.94 2.62 7.58
N GLU A 13 6.79 3.15 8.79
CA GLU A 13 6.39 2.39 9.96
C GLU A 13 5.69 3.33 10.93
N GLU A 14 4.60 2.87 11.51
CA GLU A 14 3.85 3.57 12.53
C GLU A 14 3.62 2.63 13.69
N THR A 15 3.87 3.09 14.90
CA THR A 15 3.59 2.36 16.13
C THR A 15 2.60 3.15 16.96
N ASP A 16 1.41 2.59 17.13
CA ASP A 16 0.39 3.13 18.01
C ASP A 16 0.86 3.14 19.47
N PRO A 17 0.28 4.00 20.33
CA PRO A 17 0.55 3.97 21.77
C PRO A 17 0.19 2.64 22.44
N LEU A 18 -0.66 1.83 21.81
CA LEU A 18 -0.99 0.46 22.23
C LEU A 18 0.09 -0.58 21.85
N GLY A 19 1.16 -0.17 21.14
CA GLY A 19 2.24 -1.05 20.70
C GLY A 19 1.99 -1.75 19.36
N HIS A 20 0.87 -1.47 18.70
CA HIS A 20 0.56 -1.99 17.36
C HIS A 20 1.46 -1.34 16.31
N LYS A 21 2.20 -2.15 15.54
CA LYS A 21 3.10 -1.68 14.48
C LYS A 21 2.48 -1.90 13.10
N THR A 22 2.26 -0.82 12.37
CA THR A 22 1.83 -0.83 10.98
C THR A 22 2.99 -0.42 10.08
N LYS A 23 3.31 -1.23 9.08
CA LYS A 23 4.39 -0.98 8.13
C LYS A 23 3.82 -0.64 6.77
N TYR A 24 4.43 0.33 6.11
CA TYR A 24 4.06 0.74 4.76
C TYR A 24 5.28 0.63 3.86
N ALA A 25 5.13 -0.09 2.76
CA ALA A 25 6.09 -0.13 1.68
C ALA A 25 5.61 0.77 0.54
N TYR A 26 6.52 1.55 -0.04
CA TYR A 26 6.22 2.43 -1.15
C TYR A 26 7.14 2.12 -2.33
N ASN A 27 6.63 2.29 -3.55
CA ASN A 27 7.44 2.21 -4.76
C ASN A 27 8.32 3.48 -4.94
N GLU A 28 9.06 3.51 -6.05
CA GLU A 28 9.94 4.64 -6.43
C GLU A 28 9.15 5.93 -6.68
N GLN A 29 7.90 5.82 -7.16
CA GLN A 29 6.99 6.96 -7.33
C GLN A 29 6.40 7.45 -6.00
N GLY A 30 6.64 6.73 -4.90
CA GLY A 30 6.10 7.08 -3.58
C GLY A 30 4.66 6.66 -3.34
N LEU A 31 4.14 5.71 -4.10
CA LEU A 31 2.84 5.08 -3.93
C LEU A 31 2.93 3.83 -3.04
N PRO A 32 1.98 3.61 -2.11
CA PRO A 32 2.05 2.52 -1.13
C PRO A 32 1.74 1.16 -1.77
N VAL A 33 2.74 0.30 -1.95
CA VAL A 33 2.60 -1.03 -2.57
C VAL A 33 2.30 -2.15 -1.59
N ALA A 34 2.57 -1.96 -0.31
CA ALA A 34 2.18 -2.92 0.72
C ALA A 34 1.92 -2.23 2.05
N ILE A 35 0.93 -2.71 2.77
CA ILE A 35 0.58 -2.23 4.11
C ILE A 35 0.40 -3.44 5.00
N THR A 36 1.25 -3.58 6.01
CA THR A 36 1.18 -4.67 6.97
C THR A 36 0.79 -4.12 8.33
N ASP A 37 -0.41 -4.46 8.78
CA ASP A 37 -0.92 -4.07 10.09
C ASP A 37 -0.31 -4.93 11.22
N ALA A 38 -0.39 -4.44 12.46
CA ALA A 38 0.10 -5.11 13.65
C ALA A 38 -0.57 -6.47 13.90
N LYS A 39 -1.82 -6.63 13.43
CA LYS A 39 -2.55 -7.90 13.52
C LYS A 39 -2.05 -8.98 12.55
N GLY A 40 -1.02 -8.68 11.75
CA GLY A 40 -0.49 -9.58 10.71
C GLY A 40 -1.25 -9.50 9.39
N GLY A 41 -2.25 -8.62 9.29
CA GLY A 41 -2.98 -8.37 8.05
C GLY A 41 -2.09 -7.61 7.07
N ALA A 42 -1.68 -8.27 5.98
CA ALA A 42 -0.95 -7.63 4.90
C ALA A 42 -1.87 -7.34 3.72
N LYS A 43 -1.85 -6.09 3.26
CA LYS A 43 -2.52 -5.61 2.05
C LYS A 43 -1.44 -5.37 1.00
N LYS A 44 -1.64 -5.85 -0.21
CA LYS A 44 -0.73 -5.62 -1.34
C LYS A 44 -1.43 -4.81 -2.40
N ILE A 45 -0.72 -3.85 -2.95
CA ILE A 45 -1.24 -2.92 -3.93
C ILE A 45 -0.26 -2.88 -5.10
N ALA A 46 -0.74 -3.25 -6.28
CA ALA A 46 0.00 -3.10 -7.52
C ALA A 46 -0.50 -1.86 -8.24
N TYR A 47 0.45 -1.07 -8.76
CA TYR A 47 0.15 0.07 -9.60
C TYR A 47 0.77 -0.14 -10.97
N ARG A 48 0.06 0.33 -12.00
CA ARG A 48 0.58 0.46 -13.36
C ARG A 48 1.67 1.54 -13.40
N PRO A 49 2.52 1.55 -14.46
CA PRO A 49 3.50 2.61 -14.70
C PRO A 49 2.89 4.01 -14.69
N ASP A 50 1.62 4.08 -15.12
CA ASP A 50 0.78 5.27 -15.22
C ASP A 50 0.31 5.80 -13.85
N GLY A 51 0.61 5.09 -12.75
CA GLY A 51 0.18 5.41 -11.38
C GLY A 51 -1.25 4.93 -11.04
N LEU A 52 -1.91 4.21 -11.95
CA LEU A 52 -3.24 3.67 -11.75
C LEU A 52 -3.20 2.36 -10.95
N LEU A 53 -4.20 2.14 -10.09
CA LEU A 53 -4.32 0.97 -9.23
C LEU A 53 -4.63 -0.29 -10.05
N GLU A 54 -3.66 -1.16 -10.30
CA GLU A 54 -3.86 -2.37 -11.11
C GLU A 54 -4.55 -3.48 -10.32
N SER A 55 -4.05 -3.74 -9.12
CA SER A 55 -4.61 -4.76 -8.24
C SER A 55 -4.45 -4.40 -6.78
N TYR A 56 -5.38 -4.88 -5.98
CA TYR A 56 -5.40 -4.72 -4.54
C TYR A 56 -5.73 -6.08 -3.92
N THR A 57 -4.85 -6.60 -3.08
CA THR A 57 -5.07 -7.84 -2.34
C THR A 57 -5.19 -7.51 -0.86
N ASP A 58 -6.31 -7.86 -0.25
CA ASP A 58 -6.51 -7.68 1.18
C ASP A 58 -5.95 -8.85 2.00
N CYS A 59 -5.94 -8.71 3.32
CA CYS A 59 -5.39 -9.72 4.24
C CYS A 59 -6.17 -11.03 4.27
N SER A 60 -7.40 -11.04 3.74
CA SER A 60 -8.21 -12.25 3.54
C SER A 60 -7.75 -13.10 2.33
N GLY A 61 -6.79 -12.61 1.53
CA GLY A 61 -6.42 -13.21 0.25
C GLY A 61 -7.34 -12.83 -0.91
N SER A 62 -8.38 -12.01 -0.66
CA SER A 62 -9.24 -11.48 -1.70
C SER A 62 -8.49 -10.44 -2.52
N ALA A 63 -8.27 -10.73 -3.80
CA ALA A 63 -7.68 -9.80 -4.75
C ALA A 63 -8.77 -9.16 -5.61
N THR A 64 -8.81 -7.83 -5.61
CA THR A 64 -9.59 -7.02 -6.54
C THR A 64 -8.63 -6.51 -7.61
N GLN A 65 -8.97 -6.74 -8.87
CA GLN A 65 -8.20 -6.26 -10.01
C GLN A 65 -9.05 -5.25 -10.77
N TRP A 66 -8.43 -4.16 -11.20
CA TRP A 66 -9.06 -3.18 -12.07
C TRP A 66 -8.36 -3.21 -13.41
N GLN A 67 -9.15 -3.42 -14.46
CA GLN A 67 -8.65 -3.35 -15.82
C GLN A 67 -8.90 -1.93 -16.32
N TYR A 68 -7.85 -1.33 -16.87
CA TYR A 68 -7.90 -0.02 -17.49
C TYR A 68 -7.51 -0.18 -18.96
N ASP A 69 -8.31 0.41 -19.84
CA ASP A 69 -7.96 0.59 -21.25
C ASP A 69 -6.68 1.45 -21.38
N GLU A 70 -6.07 1.46 -22.56
CA GLU A 70 -4.92 2.32 -22.90
C GLU A 70 -5.16 3.82 -22.65
N ARG A 71 -6.43 4.23 -22.50
CA ARG A 71 -6.85 5.60 -22.18
C ARG A 71 -7.02 5.85 -20.67
N GLY A 72 -6.67 4.90 -19.80
CA GLY A 72 -6.83 5.01 -18.36
C GLY A 72 -8.29 4.96 -17.89
N ARG A 73 -9.20 4.45 -18.73
CA ARG A 73 -10.62 4.28 -18.39
C ARG A 73 -10.84 2.87 -17.86
N ARG A 74 -11.56 2.75 -16.74
CA ARG A 74 -11.99 1.46 -16.21
C ARG A 74 -12.94 0.81 -17.21
N CYS A 75 -12.63 -0.40 -17.65
CA CYS A 75 -13.48 -1.20 -18.53
C CYS A 75 -14.72 -1.71 -17.78
#